data_AF-A0A1Q3K5M3-F1
#
_entry.id   AF-A0A1Q3K5M3-F1
#
_cell.length_a   1.000
_cell.length_b   1.000
_cell.length_c   1.000
_cell.angle_alpha   90.00
_cell.angle_beta   90.00
_cell.angle_gamma   90.00
#
_symmetry.space_group_name_H-M   'P 1'
#
loop_
_entity.id
_entity.type
_entity.pdbx_description
1 polymer ?
#
loop_
_entity_poly.entity_id
_entity_poly.type
_entity_poly.pdbx_seq_one_letter_code
_entity_poly.pdbx_strand_id
1 'polypeptide(L)'
;MPDLSYLRSEIDRMRRQMVRQRKDIKSLQRAGISTKAAEELLGRMAAKVAGLCAERDRQAKEQRAKYPGTNKAINGPIERRFR
;
A
#
# COMPACT_ATOMS: atom_id res chain seq x y z
N MET A 1 6.28 11.93 12.75
CA MET A 1 5.94 11.32 11.46
C MET A 1 6.42 9.88 11.48
N PRO A 2 5.59 8.89 11.10
CA PRO A 2 6.06 7.51 10.99
C PRO A 2 7.16 7.42 9.94
N ASP A 3 8.20 6.63 10.21
CA ASP A 3 9.30 6.41 9.26
C ASP A 3 8.86 5.60 8.03
N LEU A 4 9.58 5.74 6.93
CA LEU A 4 9.31 5.05 5.67
C LEU A 4 9.31 3.52 5.82
N SER A 5 10.19 2.99 6.68
CA SER A 5 10.25 1.55 6.99
C SER A 5 8.97 1.06 7.68
N TYR A 6 8.46 1.86 8.62
CA TYR A 6 7.21 1.58 9.30
C TYR A 6 6.03 1.58 8.32
N LEU A 7 5.93 2.60 7.44
CA LEU A 7 4.86 2.67 6.44
C LEU A 7 4.87 1.46 5.50
N ARG A 8 6.05 1.05 5.01
CA ARG A 8 6.19 -0.15 4.17
C ARG A 8 5.73 -1.41 4.90
N SER A 9 6.19 -1.59 6.14
CA SER A 9 5.84 -2.76 6.96
C SER A 9 4.34 -2.84 7.26
N GLU A 10 3.71 -1.70 7.56
CA GLU A 10 2.28 -1.63 7.84
C GLU A 10 1.44 -1.87 6.56
N ILE A 11 1.86 -1.33 5.41
CA ILE A 11 1.22 -1.62 4.11
C ILE A 11 1.25 -3.13 3.83
N ASP A 12 2.39 -3.79 4.03
CA ASP A 12 2.54 -5.22 3.77
C ASP A 12 1.73 -6.07 4.75
N ARG A 13 1.71 -5.69 6.04
CA ARG A 13 0.87 -6.32 7.06
C ARG A 13 -0.61 -6.22 6.68
N MET A 14 -1.08 -5.02 6.33
CA MET A 14 -2.47 -4.80 5.95
C MET A 14 -2.86 -5.55 4.67
N ARG A 15 -1.97 -5.58 3.65
CA ARG A 15 -2.20 -6.36 2.42
C ARG A 15 -2.35 -7.85 2.71
N ARG A 16 -1.50 -8.42 3.56
CA ARG A 16 -1.62 -9.82 3.99
C ARG A 16 -2.96 -10.08 4.71
N GLN A 17 -3.37 -9.18 5.58
CA GLN A 17 -4.66 -9.27 6.27
C GLN A 17 -5.84 -9.24 5.27
N MET A 18 -5.82 -8.32 4.30
CA MET A 18 -6.86 -8.22 3.26
C MET A 18 -6.94 -9.49 2.41
N VAL A 19 -5.82 -10.12 2.08
CA VAL A 19 -5.80 -11.39 1.33
C VAL A 19 -6.48 -12.50 2.14
N ARG A 20 -6.23 -12.58 3.45
CA ARG A 20 -6.91 -13.55 4.33
C ARG A 20 -8.41 -13.26 4.40
N GLN A 21 -8.79 -12.01 4.66
CA GLN A 21 -10.20 -11.60 4.74
C GLN A 21 -10.98 -11.91 3.45
N ARG A 22 -10.35 -11.73 2.28
CA ARG A 22 -10.96 -12.11 0.99
C ARG A 22 -11.21 -13.61 0.87
N LYS A 23 -10.31 -14.46 1.39
CA LYS A 23 -10.51 -15.91 1.41
C LYS A 23 -11.67 -16.27 2.32
N ASP A 24 -11.75 -15.66 3.49
CA ASP A 24 -12.82 -15.91 4.46
C ASP A 24 -14.18 -15.48 3.90
N ILE A 25 -14.26 -14.29 3.28
CA ILE A 25 -15.45 -13.81 2.56
C ILE A 25 -15.88 -14.82 1.49
N LYS A 26 -14.93 -15.32 0.68
CA LYS A 26 -15.25 -16.30 -0.37
C LYS A 26 -15.79 -17.62 0.22
N SER A 27 -15.26 -18.06 1.36
CA SER A 27 -15.77 -19.25 2.06
C SER A 27 -17.19 -19.03 2.59
N LEU A 28 -17.47 -17.86 3.17
CA LEU A 28 -18.79 -17.48 3.66
C LEU A 28 -19.82 -17.38 2.51
N GLN A 29 -19.44 -16.78 1.38
CA GLN A 29 -20.28 -16.72 0.17
C GLN A 29 -20.63 -18.12 -0.35
N ARG A 30 -19.67 -19.06 -0.35
CA ARG A 30 -19.92 -20.46 -0.74
C ARG A 30 -20.86 -21.19 0.22
N ALA A 31 -20.87 -20.80 1.49
CA ALA A 31 -21.81 -21.30 2.49
C ALA A 31 -23.19 -20.61 2.42
N GLY A 32 -23.40 -19.67 1.48
CA GLY A 32 -24.66 -18.92 1.36
C GLY A 32 -24.87 -17.86 2.45
N ILE A 33 -23.81 -17.52 3.20
CA ILE A 33 -23.87 -16.52 4.26
C ILE A 33 -23.69 -15.12 3.65
N SER A 34 -24.52 -14.17 4.05
CA SER A 34 -24.41 -12.77 3.59
C SER A 34 -23.07 -12.15 4.00
N THR A 35 -22.32 -11.64 3.03
CA THR A 35 -20.98 -11.05 3.23
C THR A 35 -20.92 -9.55 3.05
N LYS A 36 -22.07 -8.87 2.90
CA LYS A 36 -22.14 -7.42 2.60
C LYS A 36 -21.31 -6.56 3.56
N ALA A 37 -21.49 -6.75 4.87
CA ALA A 37 -20.74 -6.00 5.89
C ALA A 37 -19.22 -6.28 5.85
N ALA A 38 -18.83 -7.52 5.53
CA ALA A 38 -17.42 -7.90 5.42
C ALA A 38 -16.76 -7.29 4.18
N GLU A 39 -17.49 -7.19 3.08
CA GLU A 39 -17.04 -6.51 1.85
C GLU A 39 -16.89 -4.99 2.06
N GLU A 40 -17.82 -4.35 2.78
CA GLU A 40 -17.70 -2.94 3.16
C GLU A 40 -16.48 -2.68 4.06
N LEU A 41 -16.21 -3.58 5.02
CA LEU A 41 -15.00 -3.51 5.84
C LEU A 41 -13.73 -3.63 4.97
N LEU A 42 -13.72 -4.58 4.02
CA LEU A 42 -12.61 -4.77 3.10
C LEU A 42 -12.37 -3.52 2.23
N GLY A 43 -13.44 -2.84 1.82
CA GLY A 43 -13.37 -1.55 1.12
C GLY A 43 -12.71 -0.46 1.96
N ARG A 44 -13.08 -0.32 3.23
CA ARG A 44 -12.45 0.63 4.15
C ARG A 44 -10.97 0.31 4.39
N MET A 45 -10.62 -0.97 4.52
CA MET A 45 -9.21 -1.39 4.62
C MET A 45 -8.42 -1.02 3.37
N ALA A 46 -8.99 -1.22 2.18
CA ALA A 46 -8.36 -0.85 0.91
C ALA A 46 -8.11 0.67 0.82
N ALA A 47 -9.10 1.48 1.21
CA ALA A 47 -8.95 2.94 1.26
C ALA A 47 -7.82 3.37 2.21
N LYS A 48 -7.71 2.75 3.38
CA LYS A 48 -6.62 3.01 4.33
C LYS A 48 -5.25 2.65 3.74
N VAL A 49 -5.12 1.49 3.09
CA VAL A 49 -3.87 1.09 2.41
C VAL A 49 -3.50 2.08 1.30
N ALA A 50 -4.48 2.57 0.53
CA ALA A 50 -4.23 3.59 -0.49
C ALA A 50 -3.68 4.89 0.12
N GLY A 51 -4.24 5.34 1.25
CA GLY A 51 -3.73 6.49 2.00
C GLY A 51 -2.28 6.29 2.49
N LEU A 52 -1.97 5.12 3.06
CA LEU A 52 -0.60 4.78 3.47
C LEU A 52 0.37 4.73 2.28
N CYS A 53 -0.07 4.23 1.12
CA CYS A 53 0.74 4.24 -0.09
C CYS A 53 1.09 5.66 -0.53
N ALA A 54 0.09 6.57 -0.53
CA ALA A 54 0.29 7.97 -0.90
C ALA A 54 1.25 8.68 0.07
N GLU A 55 1.12 8.44 1.38
CA GLU A 55 2.03 8.98 2.39
C GLU A 55 3.47 8.50 2.16
N ARG A 56 3.66 7.18 1.95
CA ARG A 56 4.97 6.59 1.66
C ARG A 56 5.57 7.15 0.36
N ASP A 57 4.76 7.40 -0.66
CA ASP A 57 5.23 7.99 -1.91
C ASP A 57 5.61 9.47 -1.75
N ARG A 58 4.90 10.22 -0.89
CA ARG A 58 5.27 11.59 -0.51
C ARG A 58 6.62 11.61 0.21
N GLN A 59 6.77 10.81 1.26
CA GLN A 59 8.01 10.74 2.03
C GLN A 59 9.19 10.23 1.17
N ALA A 60 8.96 9.24 0.31
CA ALA A 60 10.00 8.75 -0.60
C ALA A 60 10.46 9.83 -1.59
N LYS A 61 9.56 10.72 -2.04
CA LYS A 61 9.91 11.86 -2.88
C LYS A 61 10.70 12.91 -2.11
N GLU A 62 10.33 13.18 -0.86
CA GLU A 62 11.03 14.13 0.02
C GLU A 62 12.46 13.66 0.35
N GLN A 63 12.66 12.34 0.57
CA GLN A 63 13.96 11.76 0.86
C GLN A 63 14.87 11.57 -0.37
N ARG A 64 14.37 11.77 -1.60
CA ARG A 64 15.23 11.68 -2.79
C ARG A 64 16.25 12.81 -2.76
N ALA A 65 17.54 12.43 -2.81
CA ALA A 65 18.64 13.38 -2.93
C ALA A 65 18.39 14.29 -4.14
N LYS A 66 18.44 15.60 -3.88
CA LYS A 66 18.37 16.63 -4.94
C LYS A 66 19.80 16.97 -5.36
N TYR A 67 19.98 17.31 -6.64
CA TYR A 67 21.26 17.84 -7.10
C TYR A 67 21.60 19.13 -6.31
N PRO A 68 22.83 19.28 -5.80
CA PRO A 68 23.23 20.54 -5.17
C PRO A 68 23.04 21.69 -6.17
N GLY A 69 22.33 22.75 -5.74
CA GLY A 69 22.02 23.92 -6.57
C GLY A 69 20.84 23.78 -7.55
N THR A 70 20.11 22.65 -7.59
CA THR A 70 18.90 22.52 -8.42
C THR A 70 17.79 21.75 -7.72
N ASN A 71 16.52 22.03 -8.06
CA ASN A 71 15.36 21.26 -7.57
C ASN A 71 15.21 19.88 -8.25
N LYS A 72 16.17 19.44 -9.07
CA LYS A 72 16.11 18.16 -9.79
C LYS A 72 16.41 16.99 -8.84
N ALA A 73 15.51 16.02 -8.78
CA ALA A 73 15.71 14.78 -8.01
C ALA A 73 16.69 13.84 -8.73
N ILE A 74 17.58 13.20 -7.98
CA ILE A 74 18.44 12.12 -8.47
C ILE A 74 17.58 10.87 -8.55
N ASN A 75 17.17 10.51 -9.76
CA ASN A 75 16.61 9.19 -10.03
C ASN A 75 17.80 8.25 -10.26
N GLY A 76 17.91 7.18 -9.47
CA GLY A 76 18.94 6.14 -9.67
C GLY A 76 18.88 5.53 -11.09
N PRO A 77 19.85 4.66 -11.45
CA PRO A 77 19.98 4.15 -12.80
C PRO A 77 18.66 3.54 -13.33
N ILE A 78 18.26 3.91 -14.54
CA ILE A 78 17.07 3.40 -15.26
C ILE A 78 17.40 2.01 -15.82
N GLU A 79 17.68 1.02 -14.97
CA GLU A 79 18.11 -0.31 -15.44
C GLU A 79 17.02 -1.38 -15.48
N ARG A 80 15.74 -1.07 -15.21
CA ARG A 80 14.69 -2.12 -15.16
C ARG A 80 13.36 -1.70 -15.77
N ARG A 81 13.37 -1.25 -17.02
CA ARG A 81 12.13 -1.14 -17.83
C ARG A 81 12.06 -2.11 -19.01
N PHE A 82 13.10 -2.90 -19.25
CA PHE A 82 13.14 -3.90 -20.31
C PHE A 82 13.66 -5.23 -19.75
N ARG A 83 12.81 -5.98 -19.03
CA ARG A 83 12.99 -7.42 -18.85
C ARG A 83 11.66 -8.09 -18.58
#